data_AF-A0A8J2QTG0-F1
#
_entry.id   AF-A0A8J2QTG0-F1
#
_cell.length_a   1.000
_cell.length_b   1.000
_cell.length_c   1.000
_cell.angle_alpha   90.00
_cell.angle_beta   90.00
_cell.angle_gamma   90.00
#
_symmetry.space_group_name_H-M   'P 1'
#
loop_
_entity.id
_entity.type
_entity.pdbx_description
1 polymer ?
#
loop_
_entity_poly.entity_id
_entity_poly.type
_entity_poly.pdbx_seq_one_letter_code
_entity_poly.pdbx_strand_id
1 'polypeptide(L)'
;MESRHRLNQDEIATILENDDDYSPLDSDSEEEDRVVEDEVWSDNEDAMVDFVEDTSRQEDPDNNIASRESPNLELNMIGLLGLNNLKEPMTIIMDNAPYHSVQVNKTPNQSNRKSELVKWLNENGVTADIKMLKAELIALVRRHKPSTPTYALDEMAKEKGHQVLRLPLSFNAIELIWAQIKSHTARNNTSPPFTANKMLALLQDAINKVQPEDWSMVVNKIKRDIMSDWDRLSPGRPQKSFIDSSERSKRRKTKHLRSKELAELTYATQMQLRREGKVEASKVVKDLSRSPQRKQYERMRETNPSFFPCYSILQKAKKDCYPEIRVTETCAEVQVQKLMDHTVSRLIQLLGEAVEDSSEEEKCSLLLFSKWGCDGSQQVQYKMKFEYEDDSDANIFQSSVVPLQLIYGPEKKYYGKIQYHRHLAIVAP
;
A
#
# COMPACT_ATOMS: atom_id res chain seq x y z
N MET A 1 35.94 15.22 21.86
CA MET A 1 36.56 13.87 21.95
C MET A 1 36.66 13.54 23.43
N GLU A 2 36.32 12.30 23.77
CA GLU A 2 36.49 11.62 25.07
C GLU A 2 35.78 12.20 26.31
N SER A 3 34.64 11.57 26.65
CA SER A 3 34.23 11.24 28.03
C SER A 3 33.00 10.32 27.97
N ARG A 4 33.21 9.06 27.58
CA ARG A 4 32.26 7.98 27.90
C ARG A 4 32.90 7.16 29.01
N HIS A 5 32.32 7.23 30.20
CA HIS A 5 32.65 6.32 31.31
C HIS A 5 32.49 4.88 30.80
N ARG A 6 33.61 4.22 30.49
CA ARG A 6 33.67 2.77 30.38
C ARG A 6 33.73 2.25 31.81
N LEU A 7 32.70 1.51 32.22
CA LEU A 7 32.74 0.72 33.45
C LEU A 7 33.91 -0.25 33.34
N ASN A 8 34.74 -0.31 34.39
CA ASN A 8 35.94 -1.13 34.41
C ASN A 8 35.55 -2.62 34.51
N GLN A 9 36.36 -3.52 33.94
CA GLN A 9 36.07 -4.97 33.95
C GLN A 9 35.98 -5.53 35.38
N ASP A 10 36.63 -4.89 36.36
CA ASP A 10 36.57 -5.27 37.78
C ASP A 10 35.23 -4.93 38.45
N GLU A 11 34.53 -3.87 38.01
CA GLU A 11 33.19 -3.54 38.50
C GLU A 11 32.14 -4.55 37.98
N ILE A 12 32.37 -5.09 36.78
CA ILE A 12 31.52 -6.12 36.18
C ILE A 12 31.67 -7.46 36.93
N ALA A 13 32.89 -7.81 37.34
CA ALA A 13 33.15 -9.03 38.11
C ALA A 13 32.50 -9.00 39.51
N THR A 14 32.52 -7.84 40.18
CA THR A 14 31.93 -7.65 41.51
C THR A 14 30.38 -7.75 41.50
N ILE A 15 29.75 -7.42 40.38
CA ILE A 15 28.28 -7.51 40.22
C ILE A 15 27.85 -8.97 40.00
N LEU A 16 28.67 -9.79 39.33
CA LEU A 16 28.37 -11.20 39.05
C LEU A 16 28.54 -12.13 40.25
N GLU A 17 29.27 -11.72 41.29
CA GLU A 17 29.47 -12.54 42.51
C GLU A 17 28.32 -12.45 43.54
N ASN A 18 27.33 -11.58 43.32
CA ASN A 18 26.22 -11.36 44.27
C ASN A 18 24.85 -11.92 43.79
N ASP A 19 24.85 -12.76 42.75
CA ASP A 19 23.61 -13.23 42.07
C ASP A 19 22.92 -14.44 42.73
N ASP A 20 23.34 -14.89 43.92
CA ASP A 20 22.89 -16.17 44.50
C ASP A 20 21.73 -16.10 45.52
N ASP A 21 20.98 -14.98 45.62
CA ASP A 21 19.84 -14.97 46.54
C ASP A 21 18.66 -14.11 46.07
N TYR A 22 17.86 -14.65 45.14
CA TYR A 22 16.49 -14.19 44.98
C TYR A 22 15.56 -15.25 44.35
N SER A 23 14.58 -15.70 45.12
CA SER A 23 13.53 -16.65 44.70
C SER A 23 12.40 -15.95 43.93
N PRO A 24 11.79 -16.58 42.90
CA PRO A 24 10.80 -15.93 42.04
C PRO A 24 9.41 -15.99 42.67
N LEU A 25 8.79 -14.83 42.91
CA LEU A 25 7.34 -14.69 43.05
C LEU A 25 6.82 -13.93 41.84
N ASP A 26 6.60 -14.65 40.74
CA ASP A 26 5.65 -14.26 39.71
C ASP A 26 5.01 -15.55 39.19
N SER A 27 3.72 -15.69 39.44
CA SER A 27 2.90 -16.84 39.05
C SER A 27 2.83 -16.96 37.53
N ASP A 28 3.50 -17.98 36.99
CA ASP A 28 3.31 -18.42 35.62
C ASP A 28 1.87 -18.98 35.47
N SER A 29 1.02 -18.27 34.73
CA SER A 29 -0.17 -18.85 34.12
C SER A 29 0.10 -19.07 32.64
N GLU A 30 0.44 -20.31 32.29
CA GLU A 30 0.48 -20.79 30.91
C GLU A 30 -0.96 -20.86 30.38
N GLU A 31 -1.27 -20.00 29.41
CA GLU A 31 -2.44 -20.19 28.55
C GLU A 31 -1.92 -20.58 27.16
N GLU A 32 -1.94 -21.89 26.92
CA GLU A 32 -1.71 -22.49 25.61
C GLU A 32 -2.85 -22.09 24.66
N ASP A 33 -2.63 -21.05 23.85
CA ASP A 33 -3.51 -20.79 22.71
C ASP A 33 -3.28 -21.86 21.64
N ARG A 34 -4.21 -22.82 21.61
CA ARG A 34 -4.39 -23.80 20.52
C ARG A 34 -4.53 -23.05 19.19
N VAL A 35 -3.63 -23.36 18.26
CA VAL A 35 -3.75 -23.00 16.85
C VAL A 35 -4.95 -23.76 16.29
N VAL A 36 -6.04 -23.04 16.04
CA VAL A 36 -7.08 -23.48 15.12
C VAL A 36 -6.56 -23.17 13.72
N GLU A 37 -6.23 -24.23 12.97
CA GLU A 37 -6.02 -24.16 11.53
C GLU A 37 -7.36 -23.83 10.88
N ASP A 38 -7.61 -22.55 10.60
CA ASP A 38 -8.72 -22.17 9.73
C ASP A 38 -8.30 -22.25 8.27
N GLU A 39 -9.12 -23.01 7.55
CA GLU A 39 -8.95 -23.48 6.19
C GLU A 39 -8.76 -22.34 5.16
N VAL A 40 -7.87 -22.66 4.23
CA VAL A 40 -7.56 -21.94 3.01
C VAL A 40 -8.83 -21.69 2.19
N TRP A 41 -9.23 -20.42 2.07
CA TRP A 41 -10.10 -19.97 0.97
C TRP A 41 -9.27 -19.16 -0.02
N SER A 42 -8.68 -19.90 -0.95
CA SER A 42 -8.11 -19.46 -2.22
C SER A 42 -8.50 -20.57 -3.16
N ASP A 43 -9.30 -20.30 -4.20
CA ASP A 43 -9.36 -21.09 -5.45
C ASP A 43 -10.57 -20.69 -6.32
N ASN A 44 -10.78 -19.39 -6.59
CA ASN A 44 -11.77 -18.99 -7.62
C ASN A 44 -11.40 -17.74 -8.44
N GLU A 45 -10.44 -16.91 -8.02
CA GLU A 45 -9.97 -15.79 -8.85
C GLU A 45 -8.79 -16.19 -9.76
N ASP A 46 -7.89 -17.06 -9.29
CA ASP A 46 -6.70 -17.46 -10.05
C ASP A 46 -7.01 -18.42 -11.22
N ALA A 47 -8.07 -19.23 -11.12
CA ALA A 47 -8.50 -20.14 -12.18
C ALA A 47 -8.98 -19.41 -13.45
N MET A 48 -9.38 -18.14 -13.33
CA MET A 48 -9.78 -17.31 -14.47
C MET A 48 -8.60 -16.55 -15.09
N VAL A 49 -7.56 -16.27 -14.30
CA VAL A 49 -6.37 -15.53 -14.73
C VAL A 49 -5.42 -16.45 -15.53
N ASP A 50 -5.22 -17.69 -15.08
CA ASP A 50 -4.36 -18.67 -15.78
C ASP A 50 -4.95 -19.07 -17.16
N PHE A 51 -6.27 -19.05 -17.32
CA PHE A 51 -6.92 -19.44 -18.58
C PHE A 51 -6.88 -18.34 -19.66
N VAL A 52 -6.79 -17.06 -19.28
CA VAL A 52 -6.67 -15.93 -20.22
C VAL A 52 -5.24 -15.81 -20.76
N GLU A 53 -4.22 -16.20 -19.98
CA GLU A 53 -2.85 -16.32 -20.49
C GLU A 53 -2.66 -17.53 -21.42
N ASP A 54 -3.43 -18.61 -21.26
CA ASP A 54 -3.30 -19.80 -22.10
C ASP A 54 -4.01 -19.66 -23.46
N THR A 55 -5.15 -18.96 -23.48
CA THR A 55 -5.90 -18.67 -24.73
C THR A 55 -5.23 -17.62 -25.64
N SER A 56 -4.28 -16.84 -25.13
CA SER A 56 -3.46 -15.93 -25.93
C SER A 56 -2.22 -16.59 -26.55
N ARG A 57 -1.95 -17.87 -26.24
CA ARG A 57 -0.85 -18.66 -26.81
C ARG A 57 -1.27 -19.65 -27.90
N GLN A 58 -2.56 -19.90 -28.09
CA GLN A 58 -3.08 -20.77 -29.16
C GLN A 58 -3.85 -19.96 -30.20
N GLU A 59 -3.12 -19.20 -31.03
CA GLU A 59 -3.63 -18.83 -32.35
C GLU A 59 -3.54 -20.08 -33.25
N ASP A 60 -4.69 -20.71 -33.50
CA ASP A 60 -4.81 -21.76 -34.51
C ASP A 60 -4.49 -21.17 -35.91
N PRO A 61 -3.47 -21.67 -36.62
CA PRO A 61 -3.01 -21.08 -37.88
C PRO A 61 -4.02 -21.21 -39.04
N ASP A 62 -5.04 -22.05 -38.89
CA ASP A 62 -6.05 -22.32 -39.93
C ASP A 62 -7.28 -21.39 -39.90
N ASN A 63 -7.40 -20.50 -38.90
CA ASN A 63 -8.51 -19.52 -38.87
C ASN A 63 -8.29 -18.33 -39.85
N ASN A 64 -7.24 -18.39 -40.68
CA ASN A 64 -6.80 -17.31 -41.56
C ASN A 64 -7.23 -17.48 -43.03
N ILE A 65 -8.11 -18.45 -43.33
CA ILE A 65 -8.56 -18.73 -44.70
C ILE A 65 -9.83 -17.93 -45.07
N ALA A 66 -10.72 -17.65 -44.11
CA ALA A 66 -11.94 -16.87 -44.37
C ALA A 66 -11.74 -15.34 -44.43
N SER A 67 -10.58 -14.84 -43.98
CA SER A 67 -10.29 -13.42 -43.75
C SER A 67 -9.64 -12.70 -44.96
N ARG A 68 -9.32 -13.41 -46.05
CA ARG A 68 -8.57 -12.84 -47.18
C ARG A 68 -9.40 -12.17 -48.28
N GLU A 69 -10.72 -12.38 -48.34
CA GLU A 69 -11.55 -11.88 -49.47
C GLU A 69 -12.58 -10.79 -49.14
N SER A 70 -12.79 -10.41 -47.88
CA SER A 70 -13.96 -9.59 -47.49
C SER A 70 -13.76 -8.18 -46.87
N PRO A 71 -12.60 -7.48 -46.92
CA PRO A 71 -12.49 -6.13 -46.32
C PRO A 71 -13.50 -5.12 -46.89
N ASN A 72 -13.83 -5.25 -48.18
CA ASN A 72 -14.74 -4.34 -48.87
C ASN A 72 -16.22 -4.57 -48.50
N LEU A 73 -16.61 -5.79 -48.17
CA LEU A 73 -18.01 -6.12 -47.85
C LEU A 73 -18.41 -5.57 -46.47
N GLU A 74 -17.51 -5.68 -45.48
CA GLU A 74 -17.71 -5.14 -44.15
C GLU A 74 -17.63 -3.60 -44.11
N LEU A 75 -16.68 -2.99 -44.84
CA LEU A 75 -16.64 -1.53 -44.99
C LEU A 75 -17.95 -0.99 -45.58
N ASN A 76 -18.49 -1.69 -46.58
CA ASN A 76 -19.77 -1.34 -47.19
C ASN A 76 -20.91 -1.52 -46.20
N MET A 77 -20.96 -2.60 -45.41
CA MET A 77 -21.99 -2.79 -44.39
C MET A 77 -21.97 -1.70 -43.31
N ILE A 78 -20.79 -1.38 -42.76
CA ILE A 78 -20.64 -0.35 -41.73
C ILE A 78 -21.01 1.03 -42.30
N GLY A 79 -20.58 1.31 -43.54
CA GLY A 79 -20.88 2.55 -44.25
C GLY A 79 -22.35 2.75 -44.61
N LEU A 80 -23.02 1.70 -45.10
CA LEU A 80 -24.42 1.73 -45.56
C LEU A 80 -25.43 1.62 -44.41
N LEU A 81 -25.22 0.72 -43.45
CA LEU A 81 -26.20 0.42 -42.39
C LEU A 81 -25.94 1.19 -41.10
N GLY A 82 -24.67 1.48 -40.77
CA GLY A 82 -24.30 2.18 -39.56
C GLY A 82 -24.30 3.69 -39.73
N LEU A 83 -23.42 4.21 -40.58
CA LEU A 83 -23.15 5.66 -40.68
C LEU A 83 -24.30 6.47 -41.29
N ASN A 84 -25.10 5.90 -42.19
CA ASN A 84 -26.23 6.63 -42.82
C ASN A 84 -27.44 6.83 -41.88
N ASN A 85 -27.54 6.03 -40.82
CA ASN A 85 -28.70 6.04 -39.93
C ASN A 85 -28.49 6.94 -38.69
N LEU A 86 -27.31 7.55 -38.55
CA LEU A 86 -26.99 8.47 -37.46
C LEU A 86 -27.43 9.88 -37.85
N LYS A 87 -28.36 10.46 -37.09
CA LYS A 87 -29.02 11.74 -37.43
C LYS A 87 -28.25 12.98 -36.96
N GLU A 88 -27.28 12.82 -36.07
CA GLU A 88 -26.51 13.90 -35.46
C GLU A 88 -25.00 13.63 -35.54
N PRO A 89 -24.14 14.66 -35.49
CA PRO A 89 -22.71 14.50 -35.29
C PRO A 89 -22.42 13.66 -34.03
N MET A 90 -21.79 12.50 -34.21
CA MET A 90 -21.52 11.53 -33.15
C MET A 90 -20.03 11.24 -33.07
N THR A 91 -19.55 10.93 -31.86
CA THR A 91 -18.24 10.31 -31.69
C THR A 91 -18.41 8.79 -31.73
N ILE A 92 -17.84 8.17 -32.75
CA ILE A 92 -17.86 6.73 -32.98
C ILE A 92 -16.59 6.16 -32.38
N ILE A 93 -16.77 5.31 -31.38
CA ILE A 93 -15.67 4.59 -30.75
C ILE A 93 -15.47 3.27 -31.50
N MET A 94 -14.25 3.04 -31.97
CA MET A 94 -13.89 1.82 -32.69
C MET A 94 -12.70 1.12 -32.06
N ASP A 95 -12.67 -0.19 -32.19
CA ASP A 95 -11.51 -1.01 -31.93
C ASP A 95 -10.44 -0.85 -33.03
N ASN A 96 -9.21 -1.21 -32.69
CA ASN A 96 -8.07 -1.10 -33.59
C ASN A 96 -7.82 -2.40 -34.37
N ALA A 97 -8.88 -3.02 -34.91
CA ALA A 97 -8.72 -4.19 -35.76
C ALA A 97 -8.17 -3.81 -37.15
N PRO A 98 -7.38 -4.70 -37.80
CA PRO A 98 -6.76 -4.40 -39.10
C PRO A 98 -7.76 -4.01 -40.20
N TYR A 99 -8.95 -4.61 -40.21
CA TYR A 99 -10.01 -4.35 -41.20
C TYR A 99 -10.75 -3.02 -40.98
N HIS A 100 -10.78 -2.47 -39.76
CA HIS A 100 -11.26 -1.12 -39.48
C HIS A 100 -10.24 -0.02 -39.80
N SER A 101 -9.02 -0.43 -40.14
CA SER A 101 -7.86 0.44 -40.34
C SER A 101 -7.33 0.37 -41.78
N VAL A 102 -8.23 0.22 -42.76
CA VAL A 102 -7.88 0.29 -44.19
C VAL A 102 -7.42 1.71 -44.52
N GLN A 103 -6.10 1.86 -44.69
CA GLN A 103 -5.48 3.16 -45.00
C GLN A 103 -5.79 3.59 -46.42
N VAL A 104 -6.29 4.82 -46.55
CA VAL A 104 -6.29 5.54 -47.82
C VAL A 104 -4.85 5.93 -48.12
N ASN A 105 -4.40 5.72 -49.37
CA ASN A 105 -3.05 6.09 -49.81
C ASN A 105 -1.93 5.49 -48.92
N LYS A 106 -2.04 4.19 -48.63
CA LYS A 106 -1.09 3.44 -47.78
C LYS A 106 0.36 3.67 -48.21
N THR A 107 1.17 4.15 -47.27
CA THR A 107 2.60 4.42 -47.53
C THR A 107 3.35 3.12 -47.82
N PRO A 108 4.08 3.02 -48.94
CA PRO A 108 4.89 1.84 -49.25
C PRO A 108 6.11 1.75 -48.33
N ASN A 109 6.66 0.55 -48.18
CA ASN A 109 7.78 0.24 -47.31
C ASN A 109 8.93 -0.45 -48.10
N GLN A 110 9.98 -0.88 -47.40
CA GLN A 110 11.17 -1.48 -48.03
C GLN A 110 10.91 -2.79 -48.78
N SER A 111 9.85 -3.53 -48.45
CA SER A 111 9.47 -4.77 -49.16
C SER A 111 8.78 -4.49 -50.50
N ASN A 112 8.27 -3.27 -50.72
CA ASN A 112 7.63 -2.89 -51.98
C ASN A 112 8.62 -2.86 -53.17
N ARG A 113 8.05 -3.02 -54.37
CA ARG A 113 8.81 -2.92 -55.61
C ARG A 113 9.21 -1.47 -55.87
N LYS A 114 10.32 -1.27 -56.58
CA LYS A 114 10.84 0.06 -56.92
C LYS A 114 9.83 0.91 -57.71
N SER A 115 9.07 0.26 -58.59
CA SER A 115 7.97 0.87 -59.36
C SER A 115 6.83 1.38 -58.48
N GLU A 116 6.50 0.65 -57.41
CA GLU A 116 5.44 1.04 -56.46
C GLU A 116 5.86 2.26 -55.63
N LEU A 117 7.14 2.33 -55.22
CA LEU A 117 7.70 3.49 -54.53
C LEU A 117 7.63 4.75 -55.41
N VAL A 118 8.04 4.63 -56.67
CA VAL A 118 8.01 5.73 -57.65
C VAL A 118 6.59 6.18 -57.93
N LYS A 119 5.66 5.22 -58.13
CA LYS A 119 4.25 5.51 -58.36
C LYS A 119 3.65 6.31 -57.20
N TRP A 120 3.82 5.83 -55.97
CA TRP A 120 3.32 6.51 -54.78
C TRP A 120 3.92 7.91 -54.61
N LEU A 121 5.23 8.08 -54.82
CA LEU A 121 5.88 9.39 -54.73
C LEU A 121 5.31 10.39 -55.74
N ASN A 122 5.15 9.98 -57.00
CA ASN A 122 4.59 10.84 -58.05
C ASN A 122 3.11 11.18 -57.78
N GLU A 123 2.32 10.21 -57.29
CA GLU A 123 0.92 10.43 -56.88
C GLU A 123 0.80 11.41 -55.69
N ASN A 124 1.83 11.48 -54.84
CA ASN A 124 1.94 12.44 -53.73
C ASN A 124 2.71 13.72 -54.11
N GLY A 125 2.89 13.99 -55.41
CA GLY A 125 3.48 15.23 -55.93
C GLY A 125 5.01 15.32 -55.82
N VAL A 126 5.71 14.21 -55.56
CA VAL A 126 7.17 14.13 -55.46
C VAL A 126 7.74 13.48 -56.70
N THR A 127 8.52 14.24 -57.48
CA THR A 127 9.17 13.70 -58.68
C THR A 127 10.16 12.60 -58.30
N ALA A 128 9.87 11.38 -58.74
CA ALA A 128 10.71 10.21 -58.52
C ALA A 128 10.91 9.41 -59.81
N ASP A 129 12.14 8.93 -60.04
CA ASP A 129 12.50 8.13 -61.22
C ASP A 129 12.89 6.70 -60.80
N ILE A 130 12.52 5.72 -61.62
CA ILE A 130 12.87 4.30 -61.47
C ILE A 130 14.39 4.05 -61.44
N LYS A 131 15.21 4.99 -61.94
CA LYS A 131 16.68 4.92 -61.94
C LYS A 131 17.30 5.22 -60.58
N MET A 132 16.64 6.02 -59.73
CA MET A 132 17.14 6.38 -58.38
C MET A 132 17.43 5.16 -57.52
N LEU A 133 18.34 5.20 -56.56
CA LEU A 133 18.59 4.02 -55.71
C LEU A 133 17.34 3.71 -54.86
N LYS A 134 17.07 2.42 -54.59
CA LYS A 134 15.92 2.03 -53.76
C LYS A 134 16.00 2.64 -52.35
N ALA A 135 17.21 2.82 -51.82
CA ALA A 135 17.44 3.52 -50.56
C ALA A 135 17.03 5.00 -50.61
N GLU A 136 17.33 5.71 -51.71
CA GLU A 136 16.95 7.11 -51.92
C GLU A 136 15.44 7.26 -52.05
N LEU A 137 14.78 6.37 -52.80
CA LEU A 137 13.32 6.33 -52.91
C LEU A 137 12.65 6.10 -51.55
N ILE A 138 13.19 5.21 -50.73
CA ILE A 138 12.68 4.98 -49.36
C ILE A 138 12.92 6.19 -48.46
N ALA A 139 14.04 6.90 -48.60
CA ALA A 139 14.31 8.13 -47.87
C ALA A 139 13.30 9.24 -48.24
N LEU A 140 12.98 9.38 -49.53
CA LEU A 140 11.92 10.29 -49.99
C LEU A 140 10.55 9.89 -49.44
N VAL A 141 10.19 8.61 -49.50
CA VAL A 141 8.93 8.11 -48.93
C VAL A 141 8.84 8.43 -47.43
N ARG A 142 9.91 8.23 -46.66
CA ARG A 142 9.95 8.59 -45.23
C ARG A 142 9.80 10.09 -44.98
N ARG A 143 10.38 10.93 -45.84
CA ARG A 143 10.31 12.39 -45.72
C ARG A 143 8.94 12.96 -46.09
N HIS A 144 8.24 12.32 -47.02
CA HIS A 144 6.95 12.78 -47.55
C HIS A 144 5.75 11.95 -47.04
N LYS A 145 5.97 10.99 -46.14
CA LYS A 145 4.90 10.24 -45.49
C LYS A 145 4.04 11.21 -44.65
N PRO A 146 2.70 11.15 -44.73
CA PRO A 146 1.83 11.93 -43.86
C PRO A 146 2.06 11.60 -42.38
N SER A 147 2.03 12.63 -41.53
CA SER A 147 2.27 12.51 -40.08
C SER A 147 1.22 11.63 -39.38
N THR A 148 -0.01 11.64 -39.89
CA THR A 148 -1.12 10.79 -39.42
C THR A 148 -1.66 9.97 -40.57
N PRO A 149 -1.78 8.63 -40.43
CA PRO A 149 -2.44 7.81 -41.44
C PRO A 149 -3.92 8.17 -41.53
N THR A 150 -4.43 8.21 -42.76
CA THR A 150 -5.86 8.44 -43.04
C THR A 150 -6.54 7.11 -43.35
N TYR A 151 -7.71 6.88 -42.80
CA TYR A 151 -8.45 5.62 -42.97
C TYR A 151 -9.75 5.85 -43.72
N ALA A 152 -10.12 4.90 -44.59
CA ALA A 152 -11.26 5.06 -45.50
C ALA A 152 -12.56 5.33 -44.73
N LEU A 153 -12.74 4.61 -43.61
CA LEU A 153 -13.92 4.76 -42.76
C LEU A 153 -13.95 6.08 -41.99
N ASP A 154 -12.80 6.62 -41.60
CA ASP A 154 -12.72 7.92 -40.92
C ASP A 154 -13.16 9.04 -41.86
N GLU A 155 -12.75 8.98 -43.14
CA GLU A 155 -13.18 9.94 -44.15
C GLU A 155 -14.68 9.81 -44.44
N MET A 156 -15.20 8.58 -44.55
CA MET A 156 -16.65 8.35 -44.71
C MET A 156 -17.47 8.86 -43.52
N ALA A 157 -16.96 8.71 -42.29
CA ALA A 157 -17.60 9.21 -41.09
C ALA A 157 -17.54 10.74 -41.02
N LYS A 158 -16.38 11.32 -41.36
CA LYS A 158 -16.13 12.77 -41.38
C LYS A 158 -16.97 13.50 -42.42
N GLU A 159 -17.15 12.92 -43.61
CA GLU A 159 -18.03 13.46 -44.66
C GLU A 159 -19.47 13.63 -44.16
N LYS A 160 -19.91 12.76 -43.23
CA LYS A 160 -21.23 12.80 -42.59
C LYS A 160 -21.24 13.59 -41.28
N GLY A 161 -20.14 14.24 -40.93
CA GLY A 161 -20.02 15.05 -39.70
C GLY A 161 -19.78 14.25 -38.42
N HIS A 162 -19.41 12.97 -38.51
CA HIS A 162 -19.05 12.16 -37.34
C HIS A 162 -17.54 12.16 -37.09
N GLN A 163 -17.15 11.96 -35.83
CA GLN A 163 -15.76 11.81 -35.42
C GLN A 163 -15.48 10.34 -35.07
N VAL A 164 -14.37 9.77 -35.56
CA VAL A 164 -13.93 8.42 -35.18
C VAL A 164 -12.82 8.52 -34.14
N LEU A 165 -12.97 7.80 -33.04
CA LEU A 165 -11.96 7.62 -32.02
C LEU A 165 -11.61 6.13 -31.92
N ARG A 166 -10.34 5.77 -32.18
CA ARG A 166 -9.86 4.40 -32.00
C ARG A 166 -9.32 4.20 -30.59
N LEU A 167 -9.83 3.19 -29.90
CA LEU A 167 -9.27 2.73 -28.63
C LEU A 167 -8.25 1.60 -28.88
N PRO A 168 -7.21 1.50 -28.05
CA PRO A 168 -6.44 0.27 -27.92
C PRO A 168 -7.39 -0.93 -27.69
N LEU A 169 -7.11 -2.06 -28.34
CA LEU A 169 -7.92 -3.28 -28.24
C LEU A 169 -8.18 -3.68 -26.77
N SER A 170 -7.21 -3.45 -25.90
CA SER A 170 -7.27 -3.76 -24.46
C SER A 170 -8.35 -3.01 -23.67
N PHE A 171 -8.91 -1.92 -24.21
CA PHE A 171 -9.89 -1.09 -23.50
C PHE A 171 -11.31 -1.18 -24.08
N ASN A 172 -11.57 -2.10 -25.01
CA ASN A 172 -12.89 -2.26 -25.59
C ASN A 172 -13.76 -3.24 -24.77
N ALA A 173 -14.77 -2.72 -24.07
CA ALA A 173 -15.67 -3.52 -23.23
C ALA A 173 -16.44 -4.59 -24.01
N ILE A 174 -16.79 -4.29 -25.27
CA ILE A 174 -17.55 -5.21 -26.10
C ILE A 174 -16.76 -6.49 -26.40
N GLU A 175 -15.42 -6.44 -26.42
CA GLU A 175 -14.57 -7.61 -26.68
C GLU A 175 -14.68 -8.64 -25.57
N LEU A 176 -14.75 -8.18 -24.31
CA LEU A 176 -14.89 -9.06 -23.15
C LEU A 176 -16.29 -9.69 -23.10
N ILE A 177 -17.32 -8.93 -23.44
CA ILE A 177 -18.69 -9.47 -23.56
C ILE A 177 -18.79 -10.43 -24.75
N TRP A 178 -18.16 -10.12 -25.89
CA TRP A 178 -18.08 -11.02 -27.04
C TRP A 178 -17.34 -12.30 -26.70
N ALA A 179 -16.27 -12.25 -25.89
CA ALA A 179 -15.57 -13.43 -25.43
C ALA A 179 -16.49 -14.35 -24.61
N GLN A 180 -17.32 -13.78 -23.73
CA GLN A 180 -18.34 -14.54 -22.97
C GLN A 180 -19.35 -15.21 -23.91
N ILE A 181 -19.90 -14.47 -24.87
CA ILE A 181 -20.86 -14.97 -25.87
C ILE A 181 -20.24 -16.11 -26.69
N LYS A 182 -19.05 -15.88 -27.27
CA LYS A 182 -18.32 -16.89 -28.06
C LYS A 182 -18.05 -18.15 -27.24
N SER A 183 -17.62 -17.98 -26.00
CA SER A 183 -17.31 -19.11 -25.10
C SER A 183 -18.57 -19.91 -24.74
N HIS A 184 -19.70 -19.24 -24.53
CA HIS A 184 -20.98 -19.92 -24.31
C HIS A 184 -21.40 -20.72 -25.54
N THR A 185 -21.36 -20.10 -26.72
CA THR A 185 -21.72 -20.77 -27.96
C THR A 185 -20.81 -21.96 -28.25
N ALA A 186 -19.50 -21.82 -28.06
CA ALA A 186 -18.53 -22.90 -28.26
C ALA A 186 -18.81 -24.10 -27.33
N ARG A 187 -19.07 -23.86 -26.04
CA ARG A 187 -19.38 -24.92 -25.06
C ARG A 187 -20.68 -25.66 -25.34
N ASN A 188 -21.64 -25.01 -25.98
CA ASN A 188 -22.95 -25.60 -26.27
C ASN A 188 -23.07 -26.13 -27.72
N ASN A 189 -22.11 -25.83 -28.58
CA ASN A 189 -22.06 -26.33 -29.94
C ASN A 189 -21.23 -27.62 -30.06
N THR A 190 -21.56 -28.63 -29.24
CA THR A 190 -20.74 -29.85 -29.10
C THR A 190 -21.29 -31.07 -29.86
N SER A 191 -22.48 -30.98 -30.43
CA SER A 191 -23.15 -32.10 -31.10
C SER A 191 -23.65 -31.74 -32.50
N PRO A 192 -23.63 -32.68 -33.47
CA PRO A 192 -24.27 -32.48 -34.78
C PRO A 192 -25.80 -32.28 -34.66
N PRO A 193 -26.45 -31.59 -35.63
CA PRO A 193 -25.86 -31.04 -36.84
C PRO A 193 -25.33 -29.61 -36.64
N PHE A 194 -24.12 -29.35 -37.13
CA PHE A 194 -23.49 -28.03 -37.11
C PHE A 194 -24.05 -27.17 -38.25
N THR A 195 -25.22 -26.58 -38.03
CA THR A 195 -25.91 -25.74 -39.01
C THR A 195 -25.90 -24.27 -38.59
N ALA A 196 -26.01 -23.38 -39.58
CA ALA A 196 -26.14 -21.94 -39.33
C ALA A 196 -27.34 -21.61 -38.42
N ASN A 197 -28.47 -22.32 -38.58
CA ASN A 197 -29.66 -22.13 -37.75
C ASN A 197 -29.40 -22.52 -36.27
N LYS A 198 -28.68 -23.62 -36.04
CA LYS A 198 -28.27 -24.01 -34.68
C LYS A 198 -27.32 -22.99 -34.07
N MET A 199 -26.33 -22.52 -34.84
CA MET A 199 -25.38 -21.48 -34.41
C MET A 199 -26.11 -20.19 -34.06
N LEU A 200 -27.07 -19.76 -34.88
CA LEU A 200 -27.89 -18.57 -34.63
C LEU A 200 -28.70 -18.69 -33.34
N ALA A 201 -29.33 -19.85 -33.10
CA ALA A 201 -30.09 -20.10 -31.87
C ALA A 201 -29.19 -20.05 -30.62
N LEU A 202 -27.98 -20.63 -30.70
CA LEU A 202 -27.00 -20.60 -29.60
C LEU A 202 -26.45 -19.20 -29.34
N LEU A 203 -26.26 -18.38 -30.38
CA LEU A 203 -25.86 -16.98 -30.23
C LEU A 203 -26.99 -16.16 -29.61
N GLN A 204 -28.24 -16.37 -30.01
CA GLN A 204 -29.40 -15.71 -29.41
C GLN A 204 -29.54 -16.07 -27.92
N ASP A 205 -29.38 -17.36 -27.57
CA ASP A 205 -29.37 -17.81 -26.18
C ASP A 205 -28.22 -17.17 -25.38
N ALA A 206 -27.01 -17.12 -25.94
CA ALA A 206 -25.86 -16.47 -25.31
C ALA A 206 -26.11 -14.97 -25.06
N ILE A 207 -26.65 -14.25 -26.05
CA ILE A 207 -26.96 -12.82 -25.95
C ILE A 207 -28.01 -12.58 -24.86
N ASN A 208 -29.07 -13.39 -24.81
CA ASN A 208 -30.13 -13.28 -23.81
C ASN A 208 -29.64 -13.55 -22.37
N LYS A 209 -28.52 -14.26 -22.23
CA LYS A 209 -27.90 -14.56 -20.94
C LYS A 209 -27.02 -13.42 -20.41
N VAL A 210 -26.52 -12.53 -21.27
CA VAL A 210 -25.74 -11.38 -20.84
C VAL A 210 -26.63 -10.42 -20.05
N GLN A 211 -26.31 -10.22 -18.78
CA GLN A 211 -27.05 -9.34 -17.88
C GLN A 211 -26.38 -7.97 -17.73
N PRO A 212 -27.10 -6.93 -17.25
CA PRO A 212 -26.51 -5.63 -16.95
C PRO A 212 -25.32 -5.69 -15.99
N GLU A 213 -25.30 -6.66 -15.07
CA GLU A 213 -24.23 -6.87 -14.10
C GLU A 213 -22.91 -7.30 -14.78
N ASP A 214 -22.98 -8.14 -15.82
CA ASP A 214 -21.82 -8.55 -16.62
C ASP A 214 -21.16 -7.33 -17.27
N TRP A 215 -21.99 -6.45 -17.86
CA TRP A 215 -21.54 -5.19 -18.43
C TRP A 215 -20.91 -4.27 -17.38
N SER A 216 -21.54 -4.14 -16.22
CA SER A 216 -21.02 -3.32 -15.11
C SER A 216 -19.64 -3.82 -14.66
N MET A 217 -19.47 -5.13 -14.51
CA MET A 217 -18.19 -5.74 -14.12
C MET A 217 -17.08 -5.45 -15.14
N VAL A 218 -17.37 -5.67 -16.42
CA VAL A 218 -16.43 -5.43 -17.54
C VAL A 218 -16.04 -3.95 -17.61
N VAL A 219 -17.01 -3.04 -17.55
CA VAL A 219 -16.75 -1.59 -17.59
C VAL A 219 -15.93 -1.14 -16.39
N ASN A 220 -16.21 -1.66 -15.19
CA ASN A 220 -15.44 -1.31 -14.00
C ASN A 220 -14.00 -1.85 -14.06
N LYS A 221 -13.79 -3.05 -14.62
CA LYS A 221 -12.43 -3.55 -14.90
C LYS A 221 -11.68 -2.61 -15.84
N ILE A 222 -12.27 -2.26 -16.98
CA ILE A 222 -11.62 -1.39 -17.97
C ILE A 222 -11.34 -0.01 -17.39
N LYS A 223 -12.26 0.56 -16.60
CA LYS A 223 -12.01 1.83 -15.89
C LYS A 223 -10.78 1.74 -14.98
N ARG A 224 -10.63 0.65 -14.21
CA ARG A 224 -9.45 0.41 -13.37
C ARG A 224 -8.16 0.31 -14.21
N ASP A 225 -8.21 -0.44 -15.31
CA ASP A 225 -7.07 -0.64 -16.20
C ASP A 225 -6.64 0.70 -16.85
N ILE A 226 -7.60 1.47 -17.36
CA ILE A 226 -7.36 2.82 -17.92
C ILE A 226 -6.76 3.75 -16.86
N MET A 227 -7.32 3.78 -15.65
CA MET A 227 -6.81 4.62 -14.57
C MET A 227 -5.37 4.22 -14.18
N SER A 228 -5.09 2.92 -14.11
CA SER A 228 -3.76 2.40 -13.81
C SER A 228 -2.74 2.83 -14.87
N ASP A 229 -3.08 2.70 -16.15
CA ASP A 229 -2.20 3.11 -17.24
C ASP A 229 -2.09 4.63 -17.37
N TRP A 230 -3.15 5.38 -17.08
CA TRP A 230 -3.11 6.84 -17.00
C TRP A 230 -2.15 7.33 -15.91
N ASP A 231 -2.13 6.68 -14.75
CA ASP A 231 -1.19 7.00 -13.66
C ASP A 231 0.26 6.68 -14.06
N ARG A 232 0.48 5.64 -14.88
CA ARG A 232 1.79 5.29 -15.43
C ARG A 232 2.26 6.27 -16.50
N LEU A 233 1.34 6.75 -17.34
CA LEU A 233 1.64 7.55 -18.54
C LEU A 233 1.50 9.07 -18.34
N SER A 234 0.93 9.52 -17.23
CA SER A 234 0.75 10.94 -16.95
C SER A 234 2.10 11.70 -16.98
N PRO A 235 2.20 12.82 -17.71
CA PRO A 235 3.43 13.57 -17.89
C PRO A 235 3.76 14.36 -16.62
N GLY A 236 4.29 13.64 -15.64
CA GLY A 236 4.83 14.18 -14.41
C GLY A 236 6.31 13.85 -14.31
N ARG A 237 7.04 14.65 -13.52
CA ARG A 237 8.42 14.31 -13.13
C ARG A 237 8.45 12.85 -12.66
N PRO A 238 9.35 12.00 -13.22
CA PRO A 238 9.46 10.60 -12.83
C PRO A 238 9.45 10.47 -11.31
N GLN A 239 8.44 9.76 -10.79
CA GLN A 239 8.35 9.52 -9.37
C GLN A 239 9.51 8.63 -8.97
N LYS A 240 10.42 9.15 -8.16
CA LYS A 240 11.43 8.29 -7.51
C LYS A 240 10.71 7.17 -6.76
N SER A 241 11.30 5.98 -6.74
CA SER A 241 10.82 4.87 -5.92
C SER A 241 10.66 5.33 -4.47
N PHE A 242 9.85 4.62 -3.68
CA PHE A 242 9.71 4.98 -2.27
C PHE A 242 11.07 4.96 -1.56
N ILE A 243 11.91 3.96 -1.83
CA ILE A 243 13.24 3.78 -1.25
C ILE A 243 14.16 4.95 -1.59
N ASP A 244 14.18 5.39 -2.86
CA ASP A 244 15.06 6.44 -3.39
C ASP A 244 14.53 7.87 -3.17
N SER A 245 13.35 8.01 -2.55
CA SER A 245 12.75 9.31 -2.23
C SER A 245 13.42 9.93 -0.99
N SER A 246 13.51 11.27 -0.96
CA SER A 246 13.95 11.99 0.24
C SER A 246 12.97 11.81 1.39
N GLU A 247 13.43 11.99 2.63
CA GLU A 247 12.61 11.81 3.83
C GLU A 247 11.35 12.69 3.82
N ARG A 248 11.47 13.94 3.36
CA ARG A 248 10.34 14.85 3.17
C ARG A 248 9.31 14.28 2.19
N SER A 249 9.76 13.68 1.08
CA SER A 249 8.89 13.06 0.08
C SER A 249 8.25 11.77 0.58
N LYS A 250 8.99 10.93 1.33
CA LYS A 250 8.45 9.72 1.98
C LYS A 250 7.33 10.08 2.94
N ARG A 251 7.52 11.09 3.80
CA ARG A 251 6.48 11.60 4.70
C ARG A 251 5.25 12.10 3.96
N ARG A 252 5.41 12.79 2.83
CA ARG A 252 4.26 13.23 2.02
C ARG A 252 3.51 12.03 1.44
N LYS A 253 4.20 11.05 0.87
CA LYS A 253 3.62 9.84 0.26
C LYS A 253 2.83 9.00 1.27
N THR A 254 3.33 8.86 2.50
CA THR A 254 2.66 8.07 3.57
C THR A 254 1.63 8.85 4.38
N LYS A 255 1.25 10.08 3.98
CA LYS A 255 0.31 10.92 4.75
C LYS A 255 -1.05 10.23 4.97
N HIS A 256 -1.55 9.53 3.96
CA HIS A 256 -2.82 8.81 4.01
C HIS A 256 -2.77 7.55 4.90
N LEU A 257 -1.59 6.93 5.08
CA LEU A 257 -1.44 5.81 6.01
C LEU A 257 -1.44 6.31 7.45
N ARG A 258 -0.87 7.49 7.71
CA ARG A 258 -0.79 8.08 9.06
C ARG A 258 -2.14 8.55 9.64
N SER A 259 -3.20 8.59 8.83
CA SER A 259 -4.55 8.81 9.35
C SER A 259 -5.21 7.54 9.88
N LYS A 260 -4.59 6.37 9.66
CA LYS A 260 -5.06 5.10 10.21
C LYS A 260 -4.56 4.87 11.64
N GLU A 261 -5.25 3.98 12.34
CA GLU A 261 -4.96 3.60 13.72
C GLU A 261 -3.67 2.76 13.79
N LEU A 262 -2.92 2.89 14.89
CA LEU A 262 -1.57 2.31 14.99
C LEU A 262 -1.62 0.79 15.03
N ALA A 263 -2.62 0.19 15.67
CA ALA A 263 -2.77 -1.26 15.69
C ALA A 263 -3.04 -1.81 14.29
N GLU A 264 -3.90 -1.16 13.50
CA GLU A 264 -4.17 -1.53 12.09
C GLU A 264 -2.88 -1.50 11.24
N LEU A 265 -2.07 -0.44 11.35
CA LEU A 265 -0.81 -0.32 10.61
C LEU A 265 0.24 -1.36 11.05
N THR A 266 0.28 -1.65 12.35
CA THR A 266 1.20 -2.64 12.92
C THR A 266 0.82 -4.04 12.42
N TYR A 267 -0.46 -4.38 12.43
CA TYR A 267 -0.96 -5.65 11.92
C TYR A 267 -0.70 -5.82 10.42
N ALA A 268 -0.99 -4.78 9.62
CA ALA A 268 -0.69 -4.79 8.19
C ALA A 268 0.80 -5.01 7.90
N THR A 269 1.68 -4.38 8.69
CA THR A 269 3.13 -4.56 8.58
C THR A 269 3.56 -5.99 8.94
N GLN A 270 2.97 -6.59 9.98
CA GLN A 270 3.22 -7.98 10.34
C GLN A 270 2.85 -8.94 9.20
N MET A 271 1.67 -8.76 8.59
CA MET A 271 1.21 -9.62 7.50
C MET A 271 2.11 -9.51 6.26
N GLN A 272 2.55 -8.30 5.93
CA GLN A 272 3.47 -8.07 4.81
C GLN A 272 4.82 -8.75 5.04
N LEU A 273 5.38 -8.66 6.25
CA LEU A 273 6.65 -9.31 6.60
C LEU A 273 6.56 -10.84 6.52
N ARG A 274 5.43 -11.43 6.95
CA ARG A 274 5.19 -12.88 6.84
C ARG A 274 5.10 -13.33 5.39
N ARG A 275 4.40 -12.59 4.54
CA ARG A 275 4.31 -12.86 3.10
C ARG A 275 5.69 -12.84 2.42
N GLU A 276 6.59 -11.99 2.88
CA GLU A 276 7.98 -11.93 2.41
C GLU A 276 8.91 -12.98 3.04
N GLY A 277 8.39 -13.91 3.86
CA GLY A 277 9.16 -14.94 4.56
C GLY A 277 9.97 -14.43 5.76
N LYS A 278 9.81 -13.16 6.15
CA LYS A 278 10.53 -12.51 7.27
C LYS A 278 9.81 -12.71 8.59
N VAL A 279 9.65 -13.97 9.00
CA VAL A 279 8.86 -14.36 10.18
C VAL A 279 9.38 -13.74 11.48
N GLU A 280 10.70 -13.73 11.69
CA GLU A 280 11.31 -13.16 12.91
C GLU A 280 11.12 -11.62 12.99
N ALA A 281 11.26 -10.91 11.87
CA ALA A 281 10.99 -9.47 11.83
C ALA A 281 9.52 -9.15 12.14
N SER A 282 8.58 -10.00 11.70
CA SER A 282 7.17 -9.86 12.07
C SER A 282 6.94 -10.01 13.57
N LYS A 283 7.64 -10.94 14.25
CA LYS A 283 7.54 -11.12 15.71
C LYS A 283 8.05 -9.88 16.44
N VAL A 284 9.21 -9.34 16.02
CA VAL A 284 9.76 -8.10 16.60
C VAL A 284 8.81 -6.91 16.44
N VAL A 285 8.16 -6.74 15.28
CA VAL A 285 7.16 -5.66 15.09
C VAL A 285 5.95 -5.83 16.01
N LYS A 286 5.50 -7.08 16.22
CA LYS A 286 4.43 -7.40 17.18
C LYS A 286 4.86 -7.07 18.62
N ASP A 287 6.07 -7.44 18.99
CA ASP A 287 6.60 -7.27 20.34
C ASP A 287 6.90 -5.80 20.66
N LEU A 288 7.41 -5.02 19.68
CA LEU A 288 7.66 -3.58 19.82
C LEU A 288 6.38 -2.74 19.98
N SER A 289 5.24 -3.24 19.47
CA SER A 289 3.95 -2.57 19.64
C SER A 289 3.34 -2.76 21.03
N ARG A 290 3.93 -3.64 21.85
CA ARG A 290 3.61 -3.86 23.26
C ARG A 290 4.77 -3.31 24.10
N SER A 291 4.51 -2.83 25.31
CA SER A 291 5.60 -2.60 26.27
C SER A 291 6.20 -3.97 26.61
N PRO A 292 7.46 -4.26 26.24
CA PRO A 292 7.98 -5.61 26.35
C PRO A 292 8.16 -6.00 27.81
N GLN A 293 7.61 -7.15 28.19
CA GLN A 293 7.88 -7.79 29.48
C GLN A 293 9.35 -8.23 29.55
N ARG A 294 9.90 -8.50 30.74
CA ARG A 294 11.32 -8.88 30.94
C ARG A 294 11.76 -10.04 30.02
N LYS A 295 10.98 -11.14 29.97
CA LYS A 295 11.24 -12.31 29.09
C LYS A 295 11.26 -11.95 27.60
N GLN A 296 10.52 -10.92 27.18
CA GLN A 296 10.48 -10.45 25.79
C GLN A 296 11.66 -9.53 25.47
N TYR A 297 12.02 -8.64 26.41
CA TYR A 297 13.20 -7.79 26.29
C TYR A 297 14.48 -8.61 26.15
N GLU A 298 14.64 -9.68 26.95
CA GLU A 298 15.81 -10.56 26.84
C GLU A 298 15.88 -11.27 25.49
N ARG A 299 14.74 -11.74 24.94
CA ARG A 299 14.69 -12.27 23.57
C ARG A 299 15.11 -11.23 22.52
N MET A 300 14.68 -9.98 22.67
CA MET A 300 15.14 -8.90 21.78
C MET A 300 16.63 -8.65 21.92
N ARG A 301 17.16 -8.71 23.15
CA ARG A 301 18.59 -8.55 23.41
C ARG A 301 19.42 -9.65 22.77
N GLU A 302 18.96 -10.90 22.77
CA GLU A 302 19.63 -12.02 22.08
C GLU A 302 19.86 -11.71 20.59
N THR A 303 18.93 -11.00 19.94
CA THR A 303 19.08 -10.63 18.52
C THR A 303 20.14 -9.56 18.25
N ASN A 304 20.39 -8.65 19.21
CA ASN A 304 21.42 -7.63 19.09
C ASN A 304 21.96 -7.21 20.48
N PRO A 305 22.90 -7.99 21.05
CA PRO A 305 23.41 -7.76 22.40
C PRO A 305 24.18 -6.46 22.57
N SER A 306 24.69 -5.89 21.46
CA SER A 306 25.45 -4.63 21.47
C SER A 306 24.55 -3.39 21.58
N PHE A 307 23.30 -3.50 21.12
CA PHE A 307 22.35 -2.40 21.10
C PHE A 307 21.46 -2.39 22.34
N PHE A 308 21.02 -3.57 22.80
CA PHE A 308 20.17 -3.70 23.98
C PHE A 308 21.01 -4.00 25.22
N PRO A 309 21.10 -3.09 26.21
CA PRO A 309 21.83 -3.36 27.44
C PRO A 309 21.21 -4.55 28.20
N CYS A 310 22.02 -5.23 29.03
CA CYS A 310 21.51 -6.27 29.91
C CYS A 310 20.38 -5.73 30.79
N TYR A 311 19.39 -6.55 31.11
CA TYR A 311 18.24 -6.10 31.90
C TYR A 311 18.63 -5.61 33.30
N SER A 312 19.74 -6.08 33.87
CA SER A 312 20.30 -5.56 35.13
C SER A 312 20.62 -4.06 35.08
N ILE A 313 21.11 -3.56 33.94
CA ILE A 313 21.36 -2.13 33.72
C ILE A 313 20.04 -1.36 33.69
N LEU A 314 19.02 -1.90 33.02
CA LEU A 314 17.68 -1.31 33.01
C LEU A 314 17.04 -1.31 34.39
N GLN A 315 17.24 -2.38 35.16
CA GLN A 315 16.73 -2.50 36.52
C GLN A 315 17.34 -1.44 37.44
N LYS A 316 18.65 -1.19 37.32
CA LYS A 316 19.32 -0.10 38.03
C LYS A 316 18.71 1.25 37.65
N ALA A 317 18.56 1.53 36.35
CA ALA A 317 17.95 2.77 35.88
C ALA A 317 16.47 2.94 36.32
N LYS A 318 15.70 1.84 36.38
CA LYS A 318 14.34 1.83 36.94
C LYS A 318 14.34 2.17 38.42
N LYS A 319 15.27 1.58 39.18
CA LYS A 319 15.42 1.83 40.62
C LYS A 319 15.71 3.30 40.90
N ASP A 320 16.56 3.92 40.09
CA ASP A 320 16.87 5.36 40.18
C ASP A 320 15.66 6.26 39.86
N CYS A 321 14.60 5.71 39.22
CA CYS A 321 13.37 6.43 38.93
C CYS A 321 12.29 6.26 40.01
N TYR A 322 12.44 5.32 40.95
CA TYR A 322 11.41 5.09 41.97
C TYR A 322 11.58 6.03 43.16
N PRO A 323 10.52 6.76 43.56
CA PRO A 323 10.55 7.49 44.82
C PRO A 323 10.55 6.49 46.00
N GLU A 324 10.86 6.98 47.19
CA GLU A 324 10.73 6.19 48.41
C GLU A 324 9.23 5.97 48.73
N ILE A 325 8.74 4.75 48.56
CA ILE A 325 7.33 4.37 48.75
C ILE A 325 7.24 3.46 49.97
N ARG A 326 6.21 3.67 50.79
CA ARG A 326 5.81 2.75 51.86
C ARG A 326 4.69 1.86 51.33
N VAL A 327 4.90 0.54 51.39
CA VAL A 327 3.91 -0.45 50.93
C VAL A 327 3.51 -1.32 52.11
N THR A 328 2.20 -1.46 52.30
CA THR A 328 1.54 -2.44 53.17
C THR A 328 0.70 -3.38 52.31
N GLU A 329 0.07 -4.38 52.92
CA GLU A 329 -0.82 -5.31 52.21
C GLU A 329 -2.00 -4.58 51.52
N THR A 330 -2.51 -3.51 52.14
CA THR A 330 -3.73 -2.80 51.71
C THR A 330 -3.48 -1.43 51.11
N CYS A 331 -2.25 -0.90 51.17
CA CYS A 331 -1.97 0.47 50.74
C CYS A 331 -0.53 0.62 50.24
N ALA A 332 -0.34 1.47 49.23
CA ALA A 332 0.96 1.99 48.85
C ALA A 332 0.90 3.52 48.87
N GLU A 333 1.74 4.14 49.70
CA GLU A 333 1.74 5.59 49.91
C GLU A 333 3.14 6.19 49.79
N VAL A 334 3.18 7.44 49.35
CA VAL A 334 4.40 8.24 49.25
C VAL A 334 4.14 9.61 49.84
N GLN A 335 5.10 10.13 50.60
CA GLN A 335 4.99 11.49 51.13
C GLN A 335 5.02 12.49 49.98
N VAL A 336 4.01 13.36 49.90
CA VAL A 336 3.85 14.31 48.78
C VAL A 336 5.12 15.13 48.55
N GLN A 337 5.76 15.65 49.60
CA GLN A 337 7.01 16.41 49.45
C GLN A 337 8.13 15.58 48.82
N LYS A 338 8.38 14.36 49.30
CA LYS A 338 9.39 13.45 48.73
C LYS A 338 9.11 13.12 47.26
N LEU A 339 7.83 12.92 46.91
CA LEU A 339 7.41 12.68 45.53
C LEU A 339 7.71 13.91 44.65
N MET A 340 7.41 15.11 45.14
CA MET A 340 7.65 16.36 44.42
C MET A 340 9.14 16.62 44.24
N ASP A 341 9.95 16.46 45.28
CA ASP A 341 11.41 16.62 45.24
C ASP A 341 12.04 15.66 44.23
N HIS A 342 11.64 14.39 44.28
CA HIS A 342 12.10 13.37 43.33
C HIS A 342 11.67 13.70 41.90
N THR A 343 10.43 14.12 41.69
CA THR A 343 9.90 14.49 40.37
C THR A 343 10.67 15.69 39.79
N VAL A 344 10.92 16.73 40.59
CA VAL A 344 11.71 17.90 40.17
C VAL A 344 13.14 17.50 39.84
N SER A 345 13.79 16.69 40.69
CA SER A 345 15.15 16.20 40.44
C SER A 345 15.25 15.45 39.11
N ARG A 346 14.30 14.56 38.82
CA ARG A 346 14.23 13.82 37.55
C ARG A 346 13.94 14.72 36.36
N LEU A 347 13.07 15.72 36.51
CA LEU A 347 12.81 16.71 35.45
C LEU A 347 14.05 17.53 35.12
N ILE A 348 14.80 17.98 36.13
CA ILE A 348 16.05 18.72 35.94
C ILE A 348 17.09 17.85 35.22
N GLN A 349 17.28 16.59 35.65
CA GLN A 349 18.18 15.64 34.97
C GLN A 349 17.78 15.39 33.50
N LEU A 350 16.48 15.32 33.21
CA LEU A 350 15.98 15.13 31.85
C LEU A 350 16.16 16.38 30.97
N LEU A 351 16.06 17.57 31.55
CA LEU A 351 16.29 18.83 30.84
C LEU A 351 17.79 19.08 30.58
N GLY A 352 18.68 18.43 31.33
CA GLY A 352 20.13 18.35 31.05
C GLY A 352 20.79 19.72 30.87
N GLU A 353 21.57 19.87 29.78
CA GLU A 353 22.32 21.08 29.41
C GLU A 353 21.46 22.37 29.43
N ALA A 354 20.14 22.28 29.20
CA ALA A 354 19.25 23.43 29.18
C ALA A 354 19.05 24.11 30.56
N VAL A 355 19.43 23.43 31.65
CA VAL A 355 19.36 23.90 33.04
C VAL A 355 20.75 23.90 33.69
N GLU A 356 21.74 23.19 33.14
CA GLU A 356 23.12 23.17 33.68
C GLU A 356 23.86 24.51 33.50
N ASP A 357 23.60 25.24 32.41
CA ASP A 357 24.18 26.57 32.14
C ASP A 357 23.55 27.71 32.97
N SER A 358 22.52 27.41 33.78
CA SER A 358 21.82 28.39 34.61
C SER A 358 22.53 28.68 35.94
N SER A 359 22.44 29.93 36.43
CA SER A 359 23.04 30.31 37.72
C SER A 359 22.34 29.60 38.90
N GLU A 360 23.03 29.47 40.04
CA GLU A 360 22.44 28.88 41.25
C GLU A 360 21.22 29.68 41.76
N GLU A 361 21.19 30.99 41.53
CA GLU A 361 20.01 31.82 41.84
C GLU A 361 18.83 31.48 40.92
N GLU A 362 19.10 31.15 39.66
CA GLU A 362 18.08 30.74 38.70
C GLU A 362 17.47 29.40 39.08
N LYS A 363 18.31 28.42 39.46
CA LYS A 363 17.88 27.10 39.94
C LYS A 363 17.03 27.20 41.22
N CYS A 364 17.40 28.09 42.14
CA CYS A 364 16.64 28.31 43.38
C CYS A 364 15.29 29.02 43.18
N SER A 365 15.04 29.61 42.01
CA SER A 365 13.83 30.38 41.70
C SER A 365 12.83 29.65 40.79
N LEU A 366 13.10 28.38 40.48
CA LEU A 366 12.23 27.57 39.64
C LEU A 366 10.90 27.30 40.33
N LEU A 367 9.80 27.52 39.58
CA LEU A 367 8.45 27.24 40.04
C LEU A 367 7.85 26.09 39.24
N LEU A 368 7.54 24.99 39.93
CA LEU A 368 6.81 23.86 39.36
C LEU A 368 5.32 24.00 39.62
N PHE A 369 4.55 24.23 38.56
CA PHE A 369 3.09 24.14 38.58
C PHE A 369 2.68 22.70 38.33
N SER A 370 1.89 22.14 39.25
CA SER A 370 1.36 20.78 39.15
C SER A 370 -0.14 20.77 39.37
N LYS A 371 -0.82 19.77 38.81
CA LYS A 371 -2.20 19.43 39.17
C LYS A 371 -2.21 18.15 39.97
N TRP A 372 -3.18 18.01 40.86
CA TRP A 372 -3.40 16.78 41.60
C TRP A 372 -4.90 16.42 41.61
N GLY A 373 -5.20 15.15 41.86
CA GLY A 373 -6.57 14.64 41.95
C GLY A 373 -6.59 13.23 42.52
N CYS A 374 -7.78 12.73 42.81
CA CYS A 374 -8.01 11.36 43.27
C CYS A 374 -9.29 10.81 42.67
N ASP A 375 -9.36 9.48 42.54
CA ASP A 375 -10.53 8.76 42.05
C ASP A 375 -10.58 7.33 42.60
N GLY A 376 -11.76 6.72 42.55
CA GLY A 376 -11.99 5.33 42.99
C GLY A 376 -12.70 4.48 41.94
N SER A 377 -12.34 3.21 41.85
CA SER A 377 -12.90 2.25 40.89
C SER A 377 -13.05 0.85 41.46
N GLN A 378 -13.99 0.08 40.94
CA GLN A 378 -14.11 -1.36 41.23
C GLN A 378 -13.10 -2.16 40.41
N GLN A 379 -12.60 -3.27 40.98
CA GLN A 379 -11.71 -4.20 40.28
C GLN A 379 -12.05 -5.67 40.59
N VAL A 380 -11.42 -6.58 39.85
CA VAL A 380 -11.52 -8.02 40.10
C VAL A 380 -10.73 -8.37 41.36
N GLN A 381 -11.40 -9.04 42.31
CA GLN A 381 -10.78 -9.50 43.55
C GLN A 381 -9.83 -10.67 43.31
N TYR A 382 -8.66 -10.61 43.92
CA TYR A 382 -7.72 -11.72 43.96
C TYR A 382 -8.14 -12.75 45.01
N LYS A 383 -7.71 -14.01 44.85
CA LYS A 383 -8.01 -15.10 45.80
C LYS A 383 -7.11 -15.08 47.06
N MET A 384 -6.45 -13.96 47.31
CA MET A 384 -5.51 -13.79 48.42
C MET A 384 -6.29 -13.55 49.73
N LYS A 385 -5.75 -14.01 50.85
CA LYS A 385 -6.31 -13.73 52.17
C LYS A 385 -5.58 -12.55 52.79
N PHE A 386 -6.32 -11.56 53.24
CA PHE A 386 -5.79 -10.42 53.98
C PHE A 386 -5.53 -10.76 55.45
N GLU A 387 -4.66 -9.99 56.10
CA GLU A 387 -4.42 -10.08 57.54
C GLU A 387 -5.70 -9.82 58.36
N TYR A 388 -6.56 -8.90 57.92
CA TYR A 388 -7.83 -8.56 58.58
C TYR A 388 -9.04 -8.97 57.72
N GLU A 389 -10.09 -9.52 58.35
CA GLU A 389 -11.28 -10.04 57.64
C GLU A 389 -12.12 -8.95 56.94
N ASP A 390 -11.99 -7.70 57.38
CA ASP A 390 -12.71 -6.55 56.81
C ASP A 390 -11.99 -5.95 55.58
N ASP A 391 -10.75 -6.37 55.31
CA ASP A 391 -9.97 -5.87 54.19
C ASP A 391 -10.40 -6.52 52.87
N SER A 392 -10.40 -5.72 51.81
CA SER A 392 -10.82 -6.15 50.47
C SER A 392 -10.12 -5.35 49.39
N ASP A 393 -9.74 -6.03 48.33
CA ASP A 393 -9.22 -5.46 47.09
C ASP A 393 -10.32 -5.20 46.05
N ALA A 394 -11.60 -5.35 46.37
CA ALA A 394 -12.70 -5.14 45.42
C ALA A 394 -12.74 -3.71 44.84
N ASN A 395 -12.21 -2.74 45.58
CA ASN A 395 -12.19 -1.33 45.20
C ASN A 395 -10.78 -0.77 45.33
N ILE A 396 -10.34 -0.02 44.32
CA ILE A 396 -9.11 0.78 44.37
C ILE A 396 -9.50 2.23 44.58
N PHE A 397 -8.75 2.92 45.42
CA PHE A 397 -8.74 4.38 45.48
C PHE A 397 -7.32 4.89 45.24
N GLN A 398 -7.14 5.80 44.28
CA GLN A 398 -5.83 6.30 43.89
C GLN A 398 -5.82 7.83 43.92
N SER A 399 -4.74 8.39 44.49
CA SER A 399 -4.40 9.81 44.37
C SER A 399 -3.20 9.99 43.45
N SER A 400 -3.22 11.02 42.59
CA SER A 400 -2.19 11.26 41.58
C SER A 400 -1.82 12.73 41.48
N VAL A 401 -0.55 13.01 41.18
CA VAL A 401 -0.01 14.35 40.90
C VAL A 401 0.65 14.34 39.53
N VAL A 402 0.46 15.40 38.75
CA VAL A 402 1.05 15.56 37.42
C VAL A 402 1.75 16.91 37.30
N PRO A 403 3.06 16.95 37.00
CA PRO A 403 3.77 18.19 36.72
C PRO A 403 3.30 18.78 35.39
N LEU A 404 2.94 20.07 35.38
CA LEU A 404 2.42 20.76 34.19
C LEU A 404 3.45 21.70 33.58
N GLN A 405 4.09 22.55 34.39
CA GLN A 405 5.00 23.58 33.91
C GLN A 405 6.10 23.87 34.91
N LEU A 406 7.34 23.99 34.42
CA LEU A 406 8.48 24.47 35.18
C LEU A 406 8.87 25.85 34.62
N ILE A 407 8.82 26.89 35.45
CA ILE A 407 8.99 28.30 35.03
C ILE A 407 10.18 28.94 35.74
N TYR A 408 10.89 29.81 35.01
CA TYR A 408 11.95 30.68 35.53
C TYR A 408 11.65 32.16 35.21
N GLY A 409 11.53 33.00 36.24
CA GLY A 409 11.33 34.46 36.13
C GLY A 409 10.05 34.87 35.37
N PRO A 410 9.78 36.19 35.22
CA PRO A 410 8.56 36.68 34.56
C PRO A 410 8.51 36.45 33.04
N GLU A 411 9.62 36.06 32.37
CA GLU A 411 9.67 36.06 30.89
C GLU A 411 10.30 34.82 30.21
N LYS A 412 10.83 33.82 30.92
CA LYS A 412 11.37 32.59 30.30
C LYS A 412 10.55 31.35 30.67
N LYS A 413 9.66 30.96 29.76
CA LYS A 413 8.93 29.68 29.82
C LYS A 413 9.77 28.59 29.17
N TYR A 414 10.28 27.65 29.96
CA TYR A 414 10.72 26.38 29.41
C TYR A 414 9.46 25.60 29.03
N TYR A 415 9.04 25.74 27.76
CA TYR A 415 8.08 24.82 27.18
C TYR A 415 8.77 23.47 26.98
N GLY A 416 8.93 22.73 28.08
CA GLY A 416 8.71 21.31 28.00
C GLY A 416 7.27 21.11 27.55
N LYS A 417 7.00 21.21 26.24
CA LYS A 417 6.19 20.14 25.67
C LYS A 417 6.97 18.91 26.09
N ILE A 418 6.52 18.27 27.16
CA ILE A 418 6.75 16.86 27.39
C ILE A 418 6.16 16.26 26.12
N GLN A 419 6.98 16.23 25.06
CA GLN A 419 6.73 15.44 23.89
C GLN A 419 6.78 14.07 24.50
N TYR A 420 5.58 13.56 24.80
CA TYR A 420 5.31 12.16 24.96
C TYR A 420 6.11 11.47 23.86
N HIS A 421 7.29 10.97 24.22
CA HIS A 421 7.88 9.88 23.49
C HIS A 421 6.81 8.81 23.60
N ARG A 422 6.16 8.62 22.45
CA ARG A 422 5.05 7.70 22.20
C ARG A 422 5.23 6.46 23.06
N HIS A 423 4.10 5.97 23.58
CA HIS A 423 3.88 4.81 24.46
C HIS A 423 3.56 5.22 25.91
N LEU A 424 2.40 5.89 26.05
CA LEU A 424 1.45 5.88 27.18
C LEU A 424 0.62 7.16 27.09
N ALA A 425 -0.25 7.18 26.08
CA ALA A 425 -1.54 7.82 26.23
C ALA A 425 -2.43 6.77 26.89
N ILE A 426 -2.95 7.07 28.07
CA ILE A 426 -4.27 6.56 28.45
C ILE A 426 -5.11 7.80 28.74
N VAL A 427 -5.76 8.25 27.68
CA VAL A 427 -7.12 8.77 27.78
C VAL A 427 -8.02 7.54 27.65
N ALA A 428 -9.00 7.48 28.55
CA ALA A 428 -10.13 6.57 28.71
C ALA A 428 -10.58 5.74 27.49
N PRO A 429 -11.12 4.54 27.72
CA PRO A 429 -12.56 4.41 28.06
C PRO A 429 -12.86 4.37 29.54
#